data_AF-A4WJ63-F1
#
_entry.id   AF-A4WJ63-F1
#
_cell.length_a   1.000
_cell.length_b   1.000
_cell.length_c   1.000
_cell.angle_alpha   90.00
_cell.angle_beta   90.00
_cell.angle_gamma   90.00
#
_symmetry.space_group_name_H-M   'P 1'
#
loop_
_entity.id
_entity.type
_entity.pdbx_description
1 polymer ?
#
loop_
_entity_poly.entity_id
_entity_poly.type
_entity_poly.pdbx_seq_one_letter_code
_entity_poly.pdbx_strand_id
1 'polypeptide(L)'
;MQIFRPYVDHRRSAAFLDDLRLGKQRVEARQVIMAILRKAGVVQDGKRGWLSHPIVLTYYNSGRPYLADLVIYFYAVVEEWKRRGRRNNIDLADLIPLIKRVEGAPGTPITHVHEVEYRRVLLLKDPCHYYRKLSEEEVREIVETEPVPINGVNTWIFQVMYKYKEFVSKLRRGVVECTPVFPRRVA
;
A
#
# COMPACT_ATOMS: atom_id res chain seq x y z
N MET A 1 -4.89 -1.10 8.16
CA MET A 1 -3.59 -1.59 7.74
C MET A 1 -3.57 -1.66 6.23
N GLN A 2 -2.65 -0.99 5.55
CA GLN A 2 -2.52 -1.04 4.09
C GLN A 2 -1.03 -1.06 3.72
N ILE A 3 -0.69 -1.66 2.58
CA ILE A 3 0.65 -1.56 1.99
C ILE A 3 0.53 -0.73 0.72
N PHE A 4 1.20 0.41 0.60
CA PHE A 4 1.11 1.27 -0.59
C PHE A 4 2.24 0.96 -1.58
N ARG A 5 1.88 0.34 -2.72
CA ARG A 5 2.81 0.00 -3.81
C ARG A 5 2.38 0.64 -5.13
N PRO A 6 2.48 1.98 -5.27
CA PRO A 6 2.20 2.66 -6.54
C PRO A 6 3.16 2.22 -7.67
N TYR A 7 4.24 1.53 -7.30
CA TYR A 7 5.20 0.93 -8.22
C TYR A 7 5.62 -0.48 -7.77
N VAL A 8 5.86 -1.37 -8.73
CA VAL A 8 6.53 -2.66 -8.48
C VAL A 8 7.93 -2.42 -7.91
N ASP A 9 8.61 -1.34 -8.29
CA ASP A 9 9.87 -0.96 -7.64
C ASP A 9 9.65 -0.44 -6.21
N HIS A 10 10.35 -1.05 -5.25
CA HIS A 10 10.20 -0.76 -3.82
C HIS A 10 10.65 0.65 -3.45
N ARG A 11 11.77 1.12 -4.03
CA ARG A 11 12.36 2.43 -3.73
C ARG A 11 11.53 3.55 -4.34
N ARG A 12 11.09 3.39 -5.59
CA ARG A 12 10.17 4.29 -6.27
C ARG A 12 8.86 4.38 -5.51
N SER A 13 8.32 3.25 -5.05
CA SER A 13 7.13 3.23 -4.17
C SER A 13 7.35 4.05 -2.90
N ALA A 14 8.43 3.82 -2.16
CA ALA A 14 8.73 4.56 -0.93
C ALA A 14 8.89 6.07 -1.21
N ALA A 15 9.70 6.44 -2.20
CA ALA A 15 9.95 7.83 -2.57
C ALA A 15 8.68 8.56 -3.05
N PHE A 16 7.73 7.83 -3.63
CA PHE A 16 6.47 8.39 -4.10
C PHE A 16 5.54 8.82 -2.95
N LEU A 17 5.62 8.19 -1.77
CA LEU A 17 4.71 8.51 -0.67
C LEU A 17 4.99 9.88 -0.03
N ASP A 18 3.93 10.55 0.45
CA ASP A 18 4.07 11.66 1.39
C ASP A 18 4.59 11.17 2.75
N ASP A 19 5.04 12.09 3.60
CA ASP A 19 5.65 11.75 4.89
C ASP A 19 4.70 11.00 5.85
N LEU A 20 3.40 11.33 5.85
CA LEU A 20 2.44 10.68 6.75
C LEU A 20 2.26 9.22 6.34
N ARG A 21 2.11 8.94 5.05
CA ARG A 21 1.94 7.58 4.54
C ARG A 21 3.23 6.79 4.61
N LEU A 22 4.37 7.38 4.22
CA LEU A 22 5.68 6.76 4.35
C LEU A 22 5.98 6.34 5.81
N GLY A 23 5.72 7.25 6.76
CA GLY A 23 5.90 6.96 8.18
C GLY A 23 5.08 5.77 8.66
N LYS A 24 3.82 5.66 8.21
CA LYS A 24 2.93 4.54 8.51
C LYS A 24 3.39 3.23 7.88
N GLN A 25 3.93 3.25 6.67
CA GLN A 25 4.36 2.04 5.97
C GLN A 25 5.44 1.26 6.73
N ARG A 26 6.30 1.91 7.53
CA ARG A 26 7.24 1.20 8.42
C ARG A 26 6.52 0.31 9.43
N VAL A 27 5.47 0.85 10.07
CA VAL A 27 4.66 0.13 11.05
C VAL A 27 3.81 -0.94 10.38
N GLU A 28 3.10 -0.57 9.31
CA GLU A 28 2.15 -1.46 8.65
C GLU A 28 2.83 -2.64 7.95
N ALA A 29 3.97 -2.43 7.27
CA ALA A 29 4.74 -3.53 6.66
C ALA A 29 5.20 -4.55 7.70
N ARG A 30 5.74 -4.07 8.83
CA ARG A 30 6.12 -4.95 9.94
C ARG A 30 4.92 -5.69 10.54
N GLN A 31 3.77 -5.03 10.68
CA GLN A 31 2.54 -5.66 11.17
C GLN A 31 2.03 -6.74 10.21
N VAL A 32 2.07 -6.51 8.90
CA VAL A 32 1.70 -7.52 7.89
C VAL A 32 2.64 -8.72 7.96
N ILE A 33 3.96 -8.51 8.02
CA ILE A 33 4.95 -9.59 8.19
C ILE A 33 4.63 -10.41 9.45
N MET A 34 4.41 -9.75 10.60
CA MET A 34 4.06 -10.43 11.84
C MET A 34 2.74 -11.22 11.73
N ALA A 35 1.72 -10.66 11.07
CA ALA A 35 0.45 -11.36 10.86
C ALA A 35 0.61 -12.59 9.95
N ILE A 36 1.46 -12.52 8.92
CA ILE A 36 1.81 -13.66 8.07
C ILE A 36 2.52 -14.74 8.88
N LEU A 37 3.50 -14.38 9.72
CA LEU A 37 4.22 -15.34 10.56
C LEU A 37 3.31 -16.05 11.57
N ARG A 38 2.33 -15.34 12.14
CA ARG A 38 1.28 -15.96 12.96
C ARG A 38 0.39 -16.89 12.15
N LYS A 39 -0.03 -16.46 10.95
CA LYS A 39 -0.87 -17.27 10.06
C LYS A 39 -0.16 -18.55 9.60
N ALA A 40 1.16 -18.49 9.40
CA ALA A 40 2.01 -19.63 9.09
C ALA A 40 2.32 -20.53 10.30
N GLY A 41 1.82 -20.20 11.50
CA GLY A 41 2.00 -21.00 12.71
C GLY A 41 3.39 -20.92 13.36
N VAL A 42 4.28 -20.06 12.86
CA VAL A 42 5.65 -19.88 13.38
C VAL A 42 5.68 -18.99 14.63
N VAL A 43 4.70 -18.09 14.76
CA VAL A 43 4.45 -17.30 15.98
C VAL A 43 3.15 -17.78 16.62
N GLN A 44 3.23 -18.23 17.87
CA GLN A 44 2.11 -18.76 18.64
C GLN A 44 1.95 -17.99 19.97
N ASP A 45 1.61 -16.72 19.86
CA ASP A 45 1.46 -15.80 21.01
C ASP A 45 0.00 -15.61 21.45
N GLY A 46 -0.91 -16.48 20.99
CA GLY A 46 -2.35 -16.41 21.26
C GLY A 46 -3.10 -15.28 20.52
N LYS A 47 -2.39 -14.37 19.84
CA LYS A 47 -3.01 -13.23 19.15
C LYS A 47 -3.54 -13.64 17.78
N ARG A 48 -4.83 -13.40 17.53
CA ARG A 48 -5.49 -13.71 16.24
C ARG A 48 -5.81 -12.48 15.39
N GLY A 49 -5.39 -11.29 15.81
CA GLY A 49 -5.65 -10.06 15.08
C GLY A 49 -5.08 -10.08 13.66
N TRP A 50 -5.88 -9.61 12.70
CA TRP A 50 -5.49 -9.33 11.31
C TRP A 50 -5.20 -10.54 10.41
N LEU A 51 -5.36 -11.79 10.88
CA LEU A 51 -5.06 -12.99 10.08
C LEU A 51 -5.95 -13.15 8.82
N SER A 52 -7.14 -12.56 8.85
CA SER A 52 -8.09 -12.50 7.73
C SER A 52 -8.12 -11.13 7.04
N HIS A 53 -7.21 -10.23 7.40
CA HIS A 53 -7.17 -8.92 6.78
C HIS A 53 -6.76 -9.08 5.30
N PRO A 54 -7.46 -8.43 4.34
CA PRO A 54 -7.22 -8.68 2.92
C PRO A 54 -5.76 -8.54 2.48
N ILE A 55 -5.06 -7.48 2.90
CA ILE A 55 -3.63 -7.31 2.56
C ILE A 55 -2.75 -8.43 3.11
N VAL A 56 -3.09 -9.00 4.27
CA VAL A 56 -2.36 -10.15 4.83
C VAL A 56 -2.61 -11.38 3.98
N LEU A 57 -3.86 -11.60 3.54
CA LEU A 57 -4.19 -12.72 2.67
C LEU A 57 -3.51 -12.62 1.29
N THR A 58 -3.48 -11.43 0.70
CA THR A 58 -2.76 -11.16 -0.56
C THR A 58 -1.29 -11.56 -0.45
N TYR A 59 -0.60 -11.10 0.60
CA TYR A 59 0.81 -11.42 0.79
C TYR A 59 1.04 -12.83 1.35
N TYR A 60 0.06 -13.44 2.02
CA TYR A 60 0.12 -14.81 2.48
C TYR A 60 0.08 -15.82 1.31
N ASN A 61 -0.56 -15.43 0.20
CA ASN A 61 -0.53 -16.15 -1.07
C ASN A 61 -0.81 -17.65 -0.89
N SER A 62 -1.97 -17.95 -0.30
CA SER A 62 -2.47 -19.31 -0.09
C SER A 62 -1.48 -20.27 0.57
N GLY A 63 -0.64 -19.78 1.48
CA GLY A 63 0.32 -20.60 2.23
C GLY A 63 1.77 -20.50 1.75
N ARG A 64 2.03 -19.80 0.65
CA ARG A 64 3.39 -19.53 0.14
C ARG A 64 3.66 -18.03 0.09
N PRO A 65 3.94 -17.39 1.23
CA PRO A 65 3.89 -15.94 1.33
C PRO A 65 5.01 -15.23 0.59
N TYR A 66 4.73 -14.02 0.09
CA TYR A 66 5.73 -13.11 -0.50
C TYR A 66 6.49 -12.33 0.60
N LEU A 67 7.08 -13.04 1.57
CA LEU A 67 7.79 -12.42 2.70
C LEU A 67 9.03 -11.65 2.26
N ALA A 68 9.79 -12.18 1.30
CA ALA A 68 10.99 -11.52 0.79
C ALA A 68 10.66 -10.15 0.16
N ASP A 69 9.57 -10.07 -0.61
CA ASP A 69 9.07 -8.82 -1.20
C ASP A 69 8.73 -7.76 -0.13
N LEU A 70 8.04 -8.16 0.93
CA LEU A 70 7.70 -7.27 2.05
C LEU A 70 8.92 -6.80 2.83
N VAL A 71 9.91 -7.67 3.02
CA VAL A 71 11.14 -7.31 3.73
C VAL A 71 11.93 -6.27 2.93
N ILE A 72 12.09 -6.47 1.62
CA ILE A 72 12.74 -5.50 0.73
C ILE A 72 11.96 -4.17 0.75
N TYR A 73 10.62 -4.24 0.71
CA TYR A 73 9.77 -3.05 0.81
C TYR A 73 9.98 -2.29 2.10
N PHE A 74 9.95 -2.99 3.24
CA PHE A 74 10.15 -2.40 4.55
C PHE A 74 11.47 -1.63 4.61
N TYR A 75 12.56 -2.23 4.12
CA TYR A 75 13.86 -1.56 4.11
C TYR A 75 13.89 -0.37 3.16
N ALA A 76 13.27 -0.45 1.98
CA ALA A 76 13.16 0.71 1.08
C ALA A 76 12.40 1.88 1.72
N VAL A 77 11.34 1.59 2.48
CA VAL A 77 10.57 2.59 3.24
C VAL A 77 11.40 3.18 4.38
N VAL A 78 12.15 2.36 5.13
CA VAL A 78 13.02 2.83 6.22
C VAL A 78 14.19 3.67 5.68
N GLU A 79 14.80 3.25 4.57
CA GLU A 79 15.84 4.00 3.86
C GLU A 79 15.32 5.37 3.45
N GLU A 80 14.19 5.43 2.77
CA GLU A 80 13.58 6.69 2.33
C GLU A 80 13.20 7.59 3.52
N TRP A 81 12.66 7.02 4.60
CA TRP A 81 12.32 7.75 5.81
C TRP A 81 13.55 8.41 6.45
N LYS A 82 14.64 7.65 6.58
CA LYS A 82 15.92 8.17 7.09
C LYS A 82 16.52 9.21 6.15
N ARG A 83 16.45 8.98 4.83
CA ARG A 83 16.93 9.91 3.80
C ARG A 83 16.25 11.28 3.90
N ARG A 84 14.97 11.33 4.31
CA ARG A 84 14.22 12.57 4.59
C ARG A 84 14.56 13.22 5.95
N GLY A 85 15.64 12.78 6.62
CA GLY A 85 16.09 13.34 7.89
C GLY A 85 15.23 12.93 9.10
N ARG A 86 14.38 11.89 8.96
CA ARG A 86 13.50 11.44 10.03
C ARG A 86 14.15 10.33 10.86
N ARG A 87 13.93 10.35 12.18
CA ARG A 87 14.42 9.31 13.10
C ARG A 87 13.63 8.00 12.91
N ASN A 88 14.32 6.86 12.93
CA ASN A 88 13.71 5.53 12.84
C ASN A 88 14.03 4.69 14.08
N ASN A 89 13.01 4.01 14.62
CA ASN A 89 13.08 3.12 15.77
C ASN A 89 12.36 1.77 15.54
N ILE A 90 12.13 1.42 14.27
CA ILE A 90 11.47 0.17 13.87
C ILE A 90 12.42 -0.60 12.98
N ASP A 91 12.61 -1.88 13.27
CA ASP A 91 13.35 -2.83 12.44
C ASP A 91 12.63 -4.19 12.40
N LEU A 92 13.24 -5.15 11.70
CA LEU A 92 12.77 -6.52 11.58
C LEU A 92 13.69 -7.53 12.27
N ALA A 93 14.67 -7.09 13.07
CA ALA A 93 15.74 -7.96 13.56
C ALA A 93 15.21 -9.19 14.32
N ASP A 94 14.17 -8.99 15.14
CA ASP A 94 13.49 -10.06 15.88
C ASP A 94 12.64 -10.97 14.98
N LEU A 95 12.21 -10.50 13.82
CA LEU A 95 11.41 -11.27 12.86
C LEU A 95 12.25 -12.05 11.86
N ILE A 96 13.46 -11.61 11.53
CA ILE A 96 14.32 -12.25 10.52
C ILE A 96 14.54 -13.75 10.79
N PRO A 97 14.84 -14.21 12.02
CA PRO A 97 14.97 -15.65 12.30
C PRO A 97 13.67 -16.43 12.03
N LEU A 98 12.52 -15.82 12.29
CA LEU A 98 11.21 -16.44 12.08
C LEU A 98 10.82 -16.48 10.60
N ILE A 99 11.15 -15.42 9.85
CA ILE A 99 10.95 -15.35 8.41
C ILE A 99 11.69 -16.47 7.70
N LYS A 100 12.93 -16.78 8.12
CA LYS A 100 13.74 -17.88 7.56
C LYS A 100 13.13 -19.28 7.77
N ARG A 101 12.17 -19.43 8.69
CA ARG A 101 11.49 -20.71 8.97
C ARG A 101 10.26 -20.93 8.06
N VAL A 102 9.88 -19.93 7.27
CA VAL A 102 8.72 -20.01 6.38
C VAL A 102 9.20 -20.08 4.94
N GLU A 103 8.76 -21.11 4.21
CA GLU A 103 9.00 -21.18 2.77
C GLU A 103 8.14 -20.12 2.05
N GLY A 104 8.80 -19.15 1.40
CA GLY A 104 8.15 -18.06 0.68
C GLY A 104 8.06 -18.30 -0.83
N ALA A 105 7.13 -17.59 -1.49
CA ALA A 105 7.10 -17.50 -2.94
C ALA A 105 8.07 -16.42 -3.45
N PRO A 106 8.74 -16.63 -4.60
CA PRO A 106 9.51 -15.59 -5.26
C PRO A 106 8.58 -14.54 -5.90
N GLY A 107 9.11 -13.36 -6.22
CA GLY A 107 8.36 -12.30 -6.91
C GLY A 107 7.52 -11.44 -5.95
N THR A 108 6.41 -10.90 -6.46
CA THR A 108 5.58 -9.93 -5.76
C THR A 108 4.10 -10.14 -6.11
N PRO A 109 3.14 -9.87 -5.19
CA PRO A 109 1.73 -9.86 -5.55
C PRO A 109 1.31 -8.61 -6.35
N ILE A 110 2.22 -7.64 -6.51
CA ILE A 110 1.94 -6.36 -7.15
C ILE A 110 2.03 -6.52 -8.67
N THR A 111 0.88 -6.40 -9.34
CA THR A 111 0.78 -6.30 -10.79
C THR A 111 0.62 -4.84 -11.22
N HIS A 112 0.65 -4.58 -12.53
CA HIS A 112 0.41 -3.25 -13.06
C HIS A 112 -0.96 -2.68 -12.64
N VAL A 113 -2.01 -3.52 -12.61
CA VAL A 113 -3.34 -3.13 -12.10
C VAL A 113 -3.25 -2.65 -10.65
N HIS A 114 -2.43 -3.30 -9.81
CA HIS A 114 -2.23 -2.84 -8.43
C HIS A 114 -1.55 -1.48 -8.39
N GLU A 115 -0.51 -1.25 -9.21
CA GLU A 115 0.18 0.04 -9.28
C GLU A 115 -0.80 1.18 -9.58
N VAL A 116 -1.64 1.02 -10.61
CA VAL A 116 -2.66 1.99 -11.01
C VAL A 116 -3.64 2.25 -9.88
N GLU A 117 -4.15 1.19 -9.23
CA GLU A 117 -5.11 1.35 -8.14
C GLU A 117 -4.49 1.96 -6.88
N TYR A 118 -3.22 1.71 -6.58
CA TYR A 118 -2.53 2.43 -5.51
C TYR A 118 -2.34 3.91 -5.86
N ARG A 119 -1.93 4.26 -7.08
CA ARG A 119 -1.83 5.66 -7.51
C ARG A 119 -3.18 6.35 -7.45
N ARG A 120 -4.25 5.69 -7.92
CA ARG A 120 -5.64 6.18 -7.83
C ARG A 120 -6.04 6.45 -6.38
N VAL A 121 -5.81 5.49 -5.49
CA VAL A 121 -6.12 5.63 -4.06
C VAL A 121 -5.32 6.75 -3.41
N LEU A 122 -4.03 6.89 -3.73
CA LEU A 122 -3.17 7.96 -3.24
C LEU A 122 -3.63 9.33 -3.74
N LEU A 123 -4.00 9.44 -5.01
CA LEU A 123 -4.55 10.65 -5.61
C LEU A 123 -5.85 11.09 -4.91
N LEU A 124 -6.78 10.17 -4.62
CA LEU A 124 -7.98 10.50 -3.84
C LEU A 124 -7.66 10.92 -2.39
N LYS A 125 -6.53 10.43 -1.86
CA LYS A 125 -6.08 10.62 -0.48
C LYS A 125 -5.42 11.98 -0.26
N ASP A 126 -4.74 12.52 -1.26
CA ASP A 126 -4.15 13.87 -1.29
C ASP A 126 -3.96 14.31 -2.75
N PRO A 127 -5.01 14.88 -3.38
CA PRO A 127 -5.00 15.13 -4.82
C PRO A 127 -3.85 16.00 -5.30
N CYS A 128 -3.60 17.12 -4.64
CA CYS A 128 -2.60 18.08 -5.09
C CYS A 128 -1.17 17.63 -4.80
N HIS A 129 -0.94 16.82 -3.75
CA HIS A 129 0.38 16.21 -3.56
C HIS A 129 0.68 15.22 -4.68
N TYR A 130 -0.24 14.29 -4.94
CA TYR A 130 0.04 13.18 -5.85
C TYR A 130 -0.10 13.53 -7.32
N TYR A 131 -1.02 14.44 -7.68
CA TYR A 131 -1.11 14.94 -9.05
C TYR A 131 0.23 15.54 -9.52
N ARG A 132 0.91 16.31 -8.66
CA ARG A 132 2.23 16.91 -8.98
C ARG A 132 3.37 15.90 -9.09
N LYS A 133 3.18 14.66 -8.66
CA LYS A 133 4.21 13.61 -8.68
C LYS A 133 4.00 12.58 -9.79
N LEU A 134 2.78 12.48 -10.32
CA LEU A 134 2.44 11.59 -11.41
C LEU A 134 2.90 12.19 -12.74
N SER A 135 3.31 11.34 -13.68
CA SER A 135 3.52 11.76 -15.06
C SER A 135 2.18 12.01 -15.77
N GLU A 136 2.21 12.68 -16.92
CA GLU A 136 1.01 12.89 -17.73
C GLU A 136 0.37 11.56 -18.16
N GLU A 137 1.18 10.56 -18.49
CA GLU A 137 0.73 9.22 -18.86
C GLU A 137 0.07 8.51 -17.67
N GLU A 138 0.64 8.62 -16.47
CA GLU A 138 0.06 7.99 -15.28
C GLU A 138 -1.26 8.65 -14.87
N VAL A 139 -1.36 9.99 -15.00
CA VAL A 139 -2.62 10.70 -14.80
C VAL A 139 -3.65 10.27 -15.84
N ARG A 140 -3.26 10.22 -17.12
CA ARG A 140 -4.11 9.79 -18.22
C ARG A 140 -4.64 8.38 -18.00
N GLU A 141 -3.77 7.44 -17.63
CA GLU A 141 -4.13 6.05 -17.35
C GLU A 141 -5.18 5.96 -16.24
N ILE A 142 -4.99 6.66 -15.12
CA ILE A 142 -5.98 6.71 -14.03
C ILE A 142 -7.30 7.29 -14.54
N VAL A 143 -7.24 8.35 -15.32
CA VAL A 143 -8.44 9.07 -15.79
C VAL A 143 -9.20 8.30 -16.87
N GLU A 144 -8.54 7.51 -17.70
CA GLU A 144 -9.13 6.76 -18.82
C GLU A 144 -9.58 5.35 -18.43
N THR A 145 -9.13 4.83 -17.28
CA THR A 145 -9.51 3.50 -16.78
C THR A 145 -10.51 3.58 -15.63
N GLU A 146 -11.48 2.66 -15.61
CA GLU A 146 -12.37 2.47 -14.48
C GLU A 146 -11.64 1.75 -13.33
N PRO A 147 -11.95 2.06 -12.05
CA PRO A 147 -11.34 1.38 -10.92
C PRO A 147 -11.60 -0.13 -10.95
N VAL A 148 -10.55 -0.94 -10.76
CA VAL A 148 -10.68 -2.39 -10.59
C VAL A 148 -10.71 -2.73 -9.10
N PRO A 149 -11.74 -3.42 -8.56
CA PRO A 149 -11.83 -3.68 -7.13
C PRO A 149 -10.73 -4.66 -6.67
N ILE A 150 -9.89 -4.19 -5.75
CA ILE A 150 -8.85 -4.98 -5.09
C ILE A 150 -9.08 -4.91 -3.57
N ASN A 151 -9.37 -6.07 -2.98
CA ASN A 151 -9.65 -6.21 -1.56
C ASN A 151 -8.47 -5.72 -0.71
N GLY A 152 -8.74 -4.80 0.22
CA GLY A 152 -7.72 -4.18 1.07
C GLY A 152 -6.97 -3.00 0.44
N VAL A 153 -7.31 -2.62 -0.80
CA VAL A 153 -6.70 -1.47 -1.49
C VAL A 153 -7.73 -0.35 -1.72
N ASN A 154 -8.78 -0.62 -2.49
CA ASN A 154 -9.62 0.43 -3.07
C ASN A 154 -11.13 0.13 -3.07
N THR A 155 -11.60 -0.98 -2.48
CA THR A 155 -13.03 -1.36 -2.51
C THR A 155 -13.97 -0.29 -1.94
N TRP A 156 -13.48 0.59 -1.06
CA TRP A 156 -14.23 1.72 -0.55
C TRP A 156 -14.58 2.77 -1.61
N ILE A 157 -13.82 2.87 -2.72
CA ILE A 157 -14.12 3.81 -3.82
C ILE A 157 -15.53 3.56 -4.35
N PHE A 158 -15.95 2.29 -4.40
CA PHE A 158 -17.24 1.87 -4.89
C PHE A 158 -18.43 2.38 -4.03
N GLN A 159 -18.17 2.74 -2.77
CA GLN A 159 -19.16 3.38 -1.89
C GLN A 159 -19.32 4.89 -2.16
N VAL A 160 -18.40 5.49 -2.91
CA VAL A 160 -18.37 6.92 -3.25
C VAL A 160 -18.15 7.15 -4.74
N MET A 161 -18.66 6.25 -5.60
CA MET A 161 -18.45 6.32 -7.05
C MET A 161 -18.89 7.65 -7.66
N TYR A 162 -19.93 8.29 -7.15
CA TYR A 162 -20.37 9.59 -7.65
C TYR A 162 -19.30 10.67 -7.46
N LYS A 163 -18.72 10.78 -6.25
CA LYS A 163 -17.63 11.72 -5.95
C LYS A 163 -16.38 11.39 -6.76
N TYR A 164 -16.08 10.11 -6.88
CA TYR A 164 -14.96 9.63 -7.67
C TYR A 164 -15.09 10.05 -9.15
N LYS A 165 -16.27 9.84 -9.76
CA LYS A 165 -16.54 10.24 -11.14
C LYS A 165 -16.50 11.75 -11.32
N GLU A 166 -17.02 12.52 -10.36
CA GLU A 166 -16.91 13.98 -10.36
C GLU A 166 -15.45 14.44 -10.32
N PHE A 167 -14.66 13.86 -9.41
CA PHE A 167 -13.23 14.12 -9.29
C PHE A 167 -12.48 13.84 -10.58
N VAL A 168 -12.68 12.66 -11.19
CA VAL A 168 -12.07 12.30 -12.48
C VAL A 168 -12.51 13.24 -13.61
N SER A 169 -13.79 13.65 -13.63
CA SER A 169 -14.31 14.60 -14.62
C SER A 169 -13.61 15.97 -14.53
N LYS A 170 -13.31 16.45 -13.31
CA LYS A 170 -12.54 17.68 -13.11
C LYS A 170 -11.09 17.52 -13.56
N LEU A 171 -10.45 16.39 -13.21
CA LEU A 171 -9.08 16.09 -13.67
C LEU A 171 -8.97 16.05 -15.20
N ARG A 172 -9.96 15.48 -15.91
CA ARG A 172 -10.01 15.50 -17.39
C ARG A 172 -9.98 16.91 -17.99
N ARG A 173 -10.51 17.89 -17.25
CA ARG A 173 -10.55 19.30 -17.66
C ARG A 173 -9.33 20.09 -17.18
N GLY A 174 -8.32 19.43 -16.61
CA GLY A 174 -7.14 20.07 -16.03
C GLY A 174 -7.39 20.74 -14.67
N VAL A 175 -8.53 20.46 -14.03
CA VAL A 175 -8.87 21.04 -12.72
C VAL A 175 -8.56 20.04 -11.61
N VAL A 176 -7.66 20.40 -10.71
CA VAL A 176 -7.27 19.59 -9.55
C VAL A 176 -7.82 20.19 -8.27
N GLU A 177 -8.83 19.56 -7.68
CA GLU A 177 -9.33 19.95 -6.37
C GLU A 177 -8.50 19.31 -5.26
N CYS A 178 -7.87 20.11 -4.40
CA CYS A 178 -7.01 19.61 -3.32
C CYS A 178 -7.77 18.96 -2.15
N THR A 179 -9.07 18.70 -2.28
CA THR A 179 -9.90 18.12 -1.23
C THR A 179 -9.87 16.59 -1.31
N PRO A 180 -9.48 15.88 -0.22
CA PRO A 180 -9.49 14.43 -0.24
C PRO A 180 -10.90 13.84 -0.45
N VAL A 181 -10.96 12.73 -1.18
CA VAL A 181 -12.20 12.00 -1.46
C VAL A 181 -12.23 10.72 -0.64
N PHE A 182 -13.16 10.66 0.32
CA PHE A 182 -13.39 9.49 1.16
C PHE A 182 -14.89 9.25 1.38
N PRO A 183 -15.30 8.00 1.71
CA PRO A 183 -16.59 7.77 2.34
C PRO A 183 -16.66 8.60 3.63
N ARG A 184 -17.84 9.17 3.92
CA ARG A 184 -18.09 9.70 5.25
C ARG A 184 -17.90 8.55 6.23
N ARG A 185 -17.16 8.77 7.32
CA ARG A 185 -17.20 7.82 8.44
C ARG A 185 -18.65 7.80 8.90
N VAL A 186 -19.31 6.66 8.78
CA VAL A 186 -20.53 6.43 9.53
C VAL A 186 -20.08 6.45 11.00
N ALA A 187 -20.66 7.39 11.77
CA ALA A 187 -20.38 7.50 13.20
C ALA A 187 -20.78 6.22 13.93
#